data_AF-J2ZZ39-F1
#
_entry.id   AF-J2ZZ39-F1
#
_cell.length_a   1.000
_cell.length_b   1.000
_cell.length_c   1.000
_cell.angle_alpha   90.00
_cell.angle_beta   90.00
_cell.angle_gamma   90.00
#
_symmetry.space_group_name_H-M   'P 1'
#
loop_
_entity.id
_entity.type
_entity.pdbx_description
1 polymer ?
#
loop_
_entity_poly.entity_id
_entity_poly.type
_entity_poly.pdbx_seq_one_letter_code
_entity_poly.pdbx_strand_id
1 'polypeptide(L)'
;MARNRRIKSIRKSAKSAAPAARRAPQPGADRPTPEMETRVKFDLGQVTTETGLLFGFAYRRRPLIESMGVSGGLSPDELNALRFYRTAFDRSERSPMRSCLNISGVGGTNAASNLMNATPAMIDAKRKVRFCESGLGPLLTTMRGVVLDDRSFSDLAMDRFGSRLVKASSGRTRVAPKSGRHREAIRQEFIAGMRVLTDQIRHMITTGGTEEVWVDPQDDGTATIRRSVAAPAGRYRCWGDNILIDRVMAALHEKYGDVLAFKSADIAIFALQKIEEGRLRHLEPEELAA
;
A
#
# COMPACT_ATOMS: atom_id res chain seq x y z
N MET A 1 -25.64 54.48 65.52
CA MET A 1 -26.74 53.56 65.13
C MET A 1 -26.32 52.77 63.90
N ALA A 2 -26.80 51.53 63.80
CA ALA A 2 -26.76 50.60 62.66
C ALA A 2 -25.46 49.81 62.36
N ARG A 3 -25.59 48.49 62.57
CA ARG A 3 -24.76 47.37 62.12
C ARG A 3 -24.80 47.24 60.57
N ASN A 4 -23.73 46.73 59.93
CA ASN A 4 -23.79 45.40 59.32
C ASN A 4 -22.50 44.92 58.59
N ARG A 5 -22.15 43.69 58.95
CA ARG A 5 -21.42 42.61 58.25
C ARG A 5 -21.10 42.83 56.75
N ARG A 6 -19.90 42.38 56.32
CA ARG A 6 -19.69 41.38 55.24
C ARG A 6 -18.19 41.10 54.99
N ILE A 7 -17.78 39.85 55.20
CA ILE A 7 -17.26 38.88 54.21
C ILE A 7 -15.73 38.77 54.20
N LYS A 8 -15.25 37.64 54.73
CA LYS A 8 -13.89 37.13 54.60
C LYS A 8 -13.64 36.76 53.14
N SER A 9 -12.67 37.40 52.48
CA SER A 9 -12.15 36.94 51.19
C SER A 9 -11.00 35.96 51.41
N ILE A 10 -11.19 34.74 50.93
CA ILE A 10 -10.19 33.67 50.91
C ILE A 10 -9.21 34.00 49.78
N ARG A 11 -7.97 34.35 50.12
CA ARG A 11 -6.86 34.47 49.15
C ARG A 11 -6.52 33.06 48.63
N LYS A 12 -7.03 32.71 47.45
CA LYS A 12 -6.45 31.62 46.63
C LYS A 12 -5.19 32.16 45.96
N SER A 13 -4.03 31.68 46.40
CA SER A 13 -2.76 31.87 45.70
C SER A 13 -2.81 31.15 44.35
N ALA A 14 -2.55 31.88 43.28
CA ALA A 14 -2.40 31.34 41.94
C ALA A 14 -1.13 30.47 41.91
N LYS A 15 -1.31 29.15 41.78
CA LYS A 15 -0.23 28.22 41.44
C LYS A 15 0.21 28.54 40.00
N SER A 16 1.37 29.17 39.88
CA SER A 16 2.12 29.31 38.64
C SER A 16 2.34 27.93 38.01
N ALA A 17 1.76 27.72 36.83
CA ALA A 17 2.01 26.55 36.01
C ALA A 17 3.49 26.53 35.61
N ALA A 18 4.21 25.52 36.10
CA ALA A 18 5.56 25.22 35.65
C ALA A 18 5.54 24.93 34.14
N PRO A 19 6.60 25.30 33.39
CA PRO A 19 6.66 25.07 31.96
C PRO A 19 6.56 23.56 31.69
N ALA A 20 5.63 23.21 30.80
CA ALA A 20 5.39 21.84 30.36
C ALA A 20 6.73 21.20 29.97
N ALA A 21 7.17 20.25 30.80
CA ALA A 21 8.27 19.37 30.49
C ALA A 21 8.04 18.82 29.07
N ARG A 22 9.02 19.04 28.18
CA ARG A 22 9.08 18.40 26.87
C ARG A 22 8.76 16.93 27.07
N ARG A 23 7.57 16.50 26.62
CA ARG A 23 7.19 15.08 26.59
C ARG A 23 8.31 14.36 25.84
N ALA A 24 9.07 13.54 26.55
CA ALA A 24 9.92 12.56 25.91
C ALA A 24 9.06 11.72 24.95
N PRO A 25 9.57 11.36 23.76
CA PRO A 25 8.83 10.55 22.81
C PRO A 25 8.37 9.27 23.50
N GLN A 26 7.06 9.01 23.49
CA GLN A 26 6.51 7.77 24.03
C GLN A 26 7.11 6.58 23.24
N PRO A 27 7.61 5.54 23.93
CA PRO A 27 8.21 4.37 23.29
C PRO A 27 7.09 3.49 22.74
N GLY A 28 7.20 3.00 21.51
CA GLY A 28 6.09 2.24 20.93
C GLY A 28 6.35 1.42 19.68
N ALA A 29 7.59 1.08 19.37
CA ALA A 29 7.88 0.01 18.42
C ALA A 29 8.81 -0.98 19.10
N ASP A 30 8.27 -2.14 19.46
CA ASP A 30 9.07 -3.26 19.95
C ASP A 30 10.16 -3.55 18.92
N ARG A 31 11.41 -3.49 19.37
CA ARG A 31 12.56 -3.79 18.51
C ARG A 31 12.46 -5.25 18.08
N PRO A 32 12.77 -5.60 16.81
CA PRO A 32 12.79 -6.99 16.37
C PRO A 32 13.70 -7.82 17.27
N THR A 33 13.30 -9.07 17.57
CA THR A 33 14.13 -9.92 18.40
C THR A 33 15.47 -10.21 17.72
N PRO A 34 16.55 -10.52 18.47
CA PRO A 34 17.84 -10.85 17.87
C PRO A 34 17.76 -12.00 16.85
N GLU A 35 16.88 -12.99 17.06
CA GLU A 35 16.67 -14.08 16.10
C GLU A 35 16.00 -13.59 14.80
N MET A 36 15.23 -12.50 14.84
CA MET A 36 14.64 -11.89 13.65
C MET A 36 15.66 -11.03 12.91
N GLU A 37 16.46 -10.22 13.62
CA GLU A 37 17.50 -9.36 13.04
C GLU A 37 18.59 -10.18 12.31
N THR A 38 18.89 -11.40 12.78
CA THR A 38 19.85 -12.30 12.11
C THR A 38 19.35 -12.84 10.77
N ARG A 39 18.03 -12.89 10.56
CA ARG A 39 17.42 -13.46 9.34
C ARG A 39 17.15 -12.41 8.29
N VAL A 40 16.68 -11.23 8.69
CA VAL A 40 16.27 -10.15 7.77
C VAL A 40 16.66 -8.78 8.33
N LYS A 41 17.03 -7.86 7.45
CA LYS A 41 17.30 -6.47 7.81
C LYS A 41 16.00 -5.73 8.03
N PHE A 42 15.90 -4.98 9.13
CA PHE A 42 14.74 -4.15 9.44
C PHE A 42 15.12 -2.68 9.37
N ASP A 43 14.26 -1.88 8.75
CA ASP A 43 14.38 -0.43 8.71
C ASP A 43 13.25 0.17 9.56
N LEU A 44 13.57 1.16 10.40
CA LEU A 44 12.58 1.90 11.17
C LEU A 44 11.93 2.94 10.24
N GLY A 45 10.65 2.75 9.93
CA GLY A 45 9.91 3.60 9.00
C GLY A 45 8.71 4.28 9.65
N GLN A 46 8.35 5.46 9.15
CA GLN A 46 7.12 6.13 9.53
C GLN A 46 5.91 5.36 8.99
N VAL A 47 4.89 5.18 9.82
CA VAL A 47 3.62 4.56 9.46
C VAL A 47 2.57 5.66 9.31
N THR A 48 2.06 5.81 8.10
CA THR A 48 0.92 6.67 7.80
C THR A 48 -0.33 5.84 7.57
N THR A 49 -1.49 6.38 7.96
CA THR A 49 -2.79 5.85 7.57
C THR A 49 -3.04 6.09 6.08
N GLU A 50 -4.09 5.48 5.54
CA GLU A 50 -4.51 5.67 4.14
C GLU A 50 -4.87 7.14 3.83
N THR A 51 -5.29 7.89 4.86
CA THR A 51 -5.56 9.33 4.81
C THR A 51 -4.31 10.21 4.94
N GLY A 52 -3.11 9.62 4.99
CA GLY A 52 -1.84 10.35 5.11
C GLY A 52 -1.52 10.85 6.53
N LEU A 53 -2.33 10.53 7.54
CA LEU A 53 -2.06 10.92 8.93
C LEU A 53 -0.94 10.05 9.52
N LEU A 54 0.00 10.70 10.22
CA LEU A 54 1.15 10.05 10.84
C LEU A 54 0.71 9.33 12.12
N PHE A 55 0.76 8.00 12.12
CA PHE A 55 0.35 7.16 13.25
C PHE A 55 1.52 6.84 14.20
N GLY A 56 2.75 6.76 13.67
CA GLY A 56 3.95 6.53 14.46
C GLY A 56 5.12 5.99 13.64
N PHE A 57 6.05 5.29 14.30
CA PHE A 57 7.16 4.60 13.66
C PHE A 57 7.04 3.10 13.93
N ALA A 58 7.40 2.27 12.95
CA ALA A 58 7.44 0.82 13.11
C ALA A 58 8.63 0.22 12.36
N TYR A 59 9.23 -0.83 12.91
CA TYR A 59 10.24 -1.62 12.21
C TYR A 59 9.57 -2.41 11.10
N ARG A 60 10.05 -2.22 9.86
CA ARG A 60 9.61 -2.97 8.68
C ARG A 60 10.77 -3.77 8.13
N ARG A 61 10.49 -4.99 7.67
CA ARG A 61 11.47 -5.78 6.92
C ARG A 61 11.86 -4.98 5.67
N ARG A 62 13.15 -4.82 5.45
CA ARG A 62 13.66 -4.25 4.21
C ARG A 62 13.51 -5.30 3.10
N PRO A 63 12.71 -5.03 2.06
CA PRO A 63 12.53 -5.96 0.96
C PRO A 63 13.87 -6.34 0.31
N LEU A 64 14.05 -7.62 -0.04
CA LEU A 64 15.25 -8.09 -0.73
C LEU A 64 15.45 -7.34 -2.06
N ILE A 65 14.35 -7.06 -2.78
CA ILE A 65 14.35 -6.30 -4.04
C ILE A 65 14.99 -4.91 -3.91
N GLU A 66 14.82 -4.23 -2.77
CA GLU A 66 15.44 -2.91 -2.53
C GLU A 66 16.95 -3.02 -2.34
N SER A 67 17.39 -4.09 -1.69
CA SER A 67 18.83 -4.36 -1.55
C SER A 67 19.47 -4.73 -2.90
N MET A 68 18.74 -5.45 -3.76
CA MET A 68 19.16 -5.75 -5.12
C MET A 68 19.22 -4.50 -6.00
N GLY A 69 18.24 -3.59 -5.88
CA GLY A 69 18.26 -2.30 -6.56
C GLY A 69 19.47 -1.45 -6.21
N VAL A 70 19.82 -1.35 -4.91
CA VAL A 70 21.01 -0.58 -4.46
C VAL A 70 22.32 -1.19 -4.97
N SER A 71 22.40 -2.51 -5.12
CA SER A 71 23.57 -3.17 -5.69
C SER A 71 23.76 -2.93 -7.20
N GLY A 72 22.85 -2.21 -7.86
CA GLY A 72 22.90 -1.92 -9.31
C GLY A 72 22.56 -3.12 -10.19
N GLY A 73 21.99 -4.19 -9.62
CA GLY A 73 21.64 -5.41 -10.36
C GLY A 73 20.31 -5.35 -11.11
N LEU A 74 19.56 -4.24 -11.01
CA LEU A 74 18.22 -4.07 -11.56
C LEU A 74 18.10 -2.72 -12.27
N SER A 75 17.43 -2.71 -13.43
CA SER A 75 16.99 -1.48 -14.08
C SER A 75 15.94 -0.75 -13.22
N PRO A 76 15.82 0.59 -13.29
CA PRO A 76 14.76 1.33 -12.59
C PRO A 76 13.36 0.81 -12.90
N ASP A 77 13.08 0.43 -14.14
CA ASP A 77 11.77 -0.08 -14.56
C ASP A 77 11.47 -1.46 -13.96
N GLU A 78 12.49 -2.34 -13.93
CA GLU A 78 12.40 -3.65 -13.30
C GLU A 78 12.17 -3.52 -11.79
N LEU A 79 12.87 -2.60 -11.13
CA LEU A 79 12.67 -2.33 -9.71
C LEU A 79 11.26 -1.79 -9.42
N ASN A 80 10.75 -0.88 -10.25
CA ASN A 80 9.40 -0.37 -10.13
C ASN A 80 8.34 -1.45 -10.37
N ALA A 81 8.57 -2.38 -11.29
CA ALA A 81 7.70 -3.51 -11.53
C ALA A 81 7.62 -4.44 -10.31
N LEU A 82 8.76 -4.77 -9.71
CA LEU A 82 8.82 -5.59 -8.51
C LEU A 82 8.16 -4.89 -7.30
N ARG A 83 8.35 -3.58 -7.16
CA ARG A 83 7.68 -2.75 -6.13
C ARG A 83 6.16 -2.72 -6.34
N PHE A 84 5.71 -2.58 -7.58
CA PHE A 84 4.29 -2.59 -7.92
C PHE A 84 3.66 -3.93 -7.52
N TYR A 85 4.27 -5.04 -7.92
CA TYR A 85 3.78 -6.37 -7.58
C TYR A 85 3.70 -6.60 -6.07
N ARG A 86 4.76 -6.24 -5.34
CA ARG A 86 4.78 -6.36 -3.87
C ARG A 86 3.73 -5.47 -3.21
N THR A 87 3.59 -4.22 -3.64
CA THR A 87 2.60 -3.29 -3.08
C THR A 87 1.18 -3.77 -3.33
N ALA A 88 0.90 -4.31 -4.53
CA ALA A 88 -0.39 -4.91 -4.83
C ALA A 88 -0.65 -6.13 -3.93
N PHE A 89 0.36 -6.97 -3.71
CA PHE A 89 0.25 -8.11 -2.79
C PHE A 89 -0.02 -7.67 -1.35
N ASP A 90 0.77 -6.73 -0.81
CA ASP A 90 0.60 -6.22 0.55
C ASP A 90 -0.79 -5.59 0.74
N ARG A 91 -1.30 -4.85 -0.25
CA ARG A 91 -2.65 -4.28 -0.22
C ARG A 91 -3.74 -5.35 -0.32
N SER A 92 -3.47 -6.47 -0.98
CA SER A 92 -4.41 -7.58 -1.11
C SER A 92 -4.53 -8.42 0.17
N GLU A 93 -3.45 -8.46 0.97
CA GLU A 93 -3.35 -9.20 2.23
C GLU A 93 -3.66 -8.35 3.47
N ARG A 94 -3.61 -7.01 3.35
CA ARG A 94 -4.06 -6.07 4.39
C ARG A 94 -5.57 -6.22 4.61
N SER A 95 -5.94 -7.08 5.54
CA SER A 95 -7.27 -7.06 6.12
C SER A 95 -7.41 -5.85 7.06
N PRO A 96 -8.49 -5.05 6.97
CA PRO A 96 -8.75 -3.96 7.91
C PRO A 96 -8.86 -4.41 9.38
N MET A 97 -8.95 -5.72 9.64
CA MET A 97 -9.01 -6.31 10.98
C MET A 97 -7.83 -7.26 11.33
N ARG A 98 -6.87 -7.54 10.43
CA ARG A 98 -5.69 -8.37 10.79
C ARG A 98 -4.59 -7.54 11.41
N SER A 99 -4.17 -7.94 12.60
CA SER A 99 -2.89 -7.51 13.19
C SER A 99 -1.72 -8.00 12.32
N CYS A 100 -0.77 -7.11 12.03
CA CYS A 100 0.48 -7.41 11.31
C CYS A 100 1.39 -8.43 12.02
N LEU A 101 1.07 -8.81 13.26
CA LEU A 101 1.76 -9.85 14.04
C LEU A 101 1.18 -11.26 13.82
N ASN A 102 0.04 -11.39 13.12
CA ASN A 102 -0.61 -12.68 12.89
C ASN A 102 -0.21 -13.26 11.51
N ILE A 103 1.01 -13.81 11.45
CA ILE A 103 1.64 -14.42 10.24
C ILE A 103 1.19 -15.90 10.07
N SER A 104 0.05 -16.28 10.62
CA SER A 104 -0.57 -17.57 10.31
C SER A 104 -1.15 -17.51 8.90
N GLY A 105 -0.33 -17.94 7.92
CA GLY A 105 -0.78 -18.30 6.59
C GLY A 105 -1.57 -19.60 6.68
N VAL A 106 -2.89 -19.50 6.75
CA VAL A 106 -3.77 -20.66 6.68
C VAL A 106 -4.77 -20.41 5.57
N GLY A 107 -4.65 -21.19 4.50
CA GLY A 107 -5.74 -21.42 3.56
C GLY A 107 -6.92 -21.98 4.34
N GLY A 108 -7.86 -21.10 4.69
CA GLY A 108 -9.07 -21.43 5.42
C GLY A 108 -10.29 -21.10 4.58
N THR A 109 -11.10 -22.12 4.38
CA THR A 109 -12.48 -22.31 3.85
C THR A 109 -13.50 -21.17 3.84
N ASN A 110 -13.14 -19.90 4.03
CA ASN A 110 -14.06 -18.76 4.04
C ASN A 110 -13.68 -17.72 2.98
N ALA A 111 -13.61 -18.14 1.71
CA ALA A 111 -13.44 -17.19 0.60
C ALA A 111 -14.63 -16.22 0.47
N ALA A 112 -15.83 -16.63 0.90
CA ALA A 112 -17.06 -15.83 0.82
C ALA A 112 -17.15 -14.71 1.88
N SER A 113 -16.72 -14.94 3.13
CA SER A 113 -16.78 -13.90 4.17
C SER A 113 -15.69 -12.82 4.01
N ASN A 114 -14.61 -13.15 3.30
CA ASN A 114 -13.55 -12.20 2.96
C ASN A 114 -13.93 -11.24 1.82
N LEU A 115 -14.99 -11.53 1.04
CA LEU A 115 -15.47 -10.65 -0.02
C LEU A 115 -16.44 -9.59 0.54
N MET A 116 -17.30 -9.98 1.49
CA MET A 116 -18.28 -9.09 2.12
C MET A 116 -17.65 -7.99 3.00
N ASN A 117 -16.42 -8.19 3.48
CA ASN A 117 -15.65 -7.20 4.24
C ASN A 117 -14.46 -6.63 3.46
N ALA A 118 -14.44 -6.83 2.13
CA ALA A 118 -13.36 -6.36 1.29
C ALA A 118 -13.54 -4.89 0.92
N THR A 119 -12.57 -4.04 1.25
CA THR A 119 -12.55 -2.69 0.70
C THR A 119 -12.35 -2.75 -0.82
N PRO A 120 -12.92 -1.81 -1.60
CA PRO A 120 -12.71 -1.75 -3.05
C PRO A 120 -11.21 -1.75 -3.44
N ALA A 121 -10.38 -1.09 -2.65
CA ALA A 121 -8.92 -1.07 -2.80
C ALA A 121 -8.30 -2.47 -2.67
N MET A 122 -8.80 -3.33 -1.77
CA MET A 122 -8.32 -4.71 -1.62
C MET A 122 -8.76 -5.58 -2.80
N ILE A 123 -9.98 -5.38 -3.34
CA ILE A 123 -10.46 -6.10 -4.52
C ILE A 123 -9.61 -5.75 -5.75
N ASP A 124 -9.35 -4.46 -5.97
CA ASP A 124 -8.48 -3.98 -7.04
C ASP A 124 -7.05 -4.53 -6.89
N ALA A 125 -6.50 -4.49 -5.67
CA ALA A 125 -5.20 -5.08 -5.36
C ALA A 125 -5.15 -6.58 -5.69
N LYS A 126 -6.18 -7.35 -5.31
CA LYS A 126 -6.30 -8.79 -5.66
C LYS A 126 -6.34 -9.00 -7.18
N ARG A 127 -7.05 -8.15 -7.93
CA ARG A 127 -7.07 -8.22 -9.39
C ARG A 127 -5.70 -7.92 -9.99
N LYS A 128 -5.00 -6.91 -9.48
CA LYS A 128 -3.63 -6.55 -9.89
C LYS A 128 -2.62 -7.66 -9.60
N VAL A 129 -2.71 -8.31 -8.45
CA VAL A 129 -1.89 -9.50 -8.12
C VAL A 129 -2.18 -10.63 -9.10
N ARG A 130 -3.47 -10.98 -9.30
CA ARG A 130 -3.84 -12.03 -10.27
C ARG A 130 -3.35 -11.73 -11.67
N PHE A 131 -3.41 -10.47 -12.09
CA PHE A 131 -2.88 -10.02 -13.37
C PHE A 131 -1.36 -10.22 -13.41
N CYS A 132 -0.61 -9.75 -12.41
CA CYS A 132 0.85 -9.97 -12.36
C CYS A 132 1.23 -11.45 -12.41
N GLU A 133 0.43 -12.33 -11.81
CA GLU A 133 0.74 -13.75 -11.67
C GLU A 133 0.30 -14.61 -12.86
N SER A 134 -0.71 -14.18 -13.62
CA SER A 134 -1.24 -14.96 -14.75
C SER A 134 -0.20 -15.16 -15.87
N GLY A 135 0.71 -14.20 -16.07
CA GLY A 135 1.77 -14.29 -17.08
C GLY A 135 3.01 -15.08 -16.63
N LEU A 136 3.19 -15.31 -15.33
CA LEU A 136 4.44 -15.89 -14.80
C LEU A 136 4.53 -17.41 -14.97
N GLY A 137 3.40 -18.11 -15.04
CA GLY A 137 3.35 -19.57 -15.22
C GLY A 137 4.28 -20.33 -14.26
N PRO A 138 5.26 -21.12 -14.76
CA PRO A 138 6.15 -21.91 -13.92
C PRO A 138 7.13 -21.06 -13.08
N LEU A 139 7.30 -19.78 -13.41
CA LEU A 139 8.22 -18.86 -12.72
C LEU A 139 7.59 -18.27 -11.45
N LEU A 140 6.29 -18.45 -11.25
CA LEU A 140 5.52 -17.86 -10.17
C LEU A 140 6.06 -18.20 -8.79
N THR A 141 6.41 -19.47 -8.53
CA THR A 141 6.93 -19.93 -7.24
C THR A 141 8.25 -19.25 -6.88
N THR A 142 9.16 -19.13 -7.86
CA THR A 142 10.43 -18.42 -7.68
C THR A 142 10.19 -16.92 -7.48
N MET A 143 9.32 -16.30 -8.26
CA MET A 143 8.98 -14.88 -8.12
C MET A 143 8.36 -14.55 -6.76
N ARG A 144 7.36 -15.31 -6.31
CA ARG A 144 6.77 -15.13 -4.97
C ARG A 144 7.80 -15.29 -3.86
N GLY A 145 8.62 -16.34 -3.95
CA GLY A 145 9.64 -16.63 -2.95
C GLY A 145 10.67 -15.51 -2.79
N VAL A 146 11.09 -14.89 -3.90
CA VAL A 146 12.07 -13.79 -3.85
C VAL A 146 11.42 -12.45 -3.51
N VAL A 147 10.29 -12.12 -4.15
CA VAL A 147 9.71 -10.77 -4.10
C VAL A 147 8.81 -10.56 -2.88
N LEU A 148 8.07 -11.58 -2.47
CA LEU A 148 7.09 -11.48 -1.38
C LEU A 148 7.66 -12.04 -0.07
N ASP A 149 8.26 -13.23 -0.13
CA ASP A 149 8.80 -13.89 1.06
C ASP A 149 10.21 -13.42 1.46
N ASP A 150 10.86 -12.60 0.63
CA ASP A 150 12.24 -12.13 0.80
C ASP A 150 13.29 -13.26 0.93
N ARG A 151 13.05 -14.44 0.32
CA ARG A 151 14.00 -15.56 0.36
C ARG A 151 15.16 -15.31 -0.58
N SER A 152 16.37 -15.71 -0.16
CA SER A 152 17.52 -15.68 -1.05
C SER A 152 17.44 -16.78 -2.10
N PHE A 153 18.12 -16.62 -3.24
CA PHE A 153 18.23 -17.68 -4.26
C PHE A 153 18.82 -18.97 -3.69
N SER A 154 19.67 -18.87 -2.67
CA SER A 154 20.24 -20.04 -2.00
C SER A 154 19.19 -20.79 -1.20
N ASP A 155 18.31 -20.08 -0.50
CA ASP A 155 17.23 -20.69 0.30
C ASP A 155 16.24 -21.43 -0.59
N LEU A 156 15.80 -20.77 -1.67
CA LEU A 156 14.94 -21.39 -2.69
C LEU A 156 15.60 -22.61 -3.36
N ALA A 157 16.92 -22.53 -3.62
CA ALA A 157 17.64 -23.67 -4.18
C ALA A 157 17.77 -24.84 -3.19
N MET A 158 17.91 -24.55 -1.90
CA MET A 158 17.91 -25.58 -0.84
C MET A 158 16.54 -26.24 -0.70
N ASP A 159 15.46 -25.46 -0.75
CA ASP A 159 14.09 -25.97 -0.67
C ASP A 159 13.75 -26.88 -1.86
N ARG A 160 14.15 -26.49 -3.09
CA ARG A 160 13.81 -27.24 -4.32
C ARG A 160 14.75 -28.39 -4.65
N PHE A 161 16.06 -28.23 -4.42
CA PHE A 161 17.06 -29.19 -4.89
C PHE A 161 17.87 -29.85 -3.76
N GLY A 162 17.53 -29.53 -2.51
CA GLY A 162 18.21 -30.01 -1.32
C GLY A 162 19.46 -29.22 -0.94
N SER A 163 19.95 -29.51 0.25
CA SER A 163 21.10 -28.86 0.86
C SER A 163 22.26 -29.83 1.12
N ARG A 164 23.42 -29.26 1.43
CA ARG A 164 24.62 -29.98 1.89
C ARG A 164 25.28 -29.22 3.03
N LEU A 165 25.97 -29.95 3.90
CA LEU A 165 26.78 -29.37 4.96
C LEU A 165 28.16 -29.01 4.40
N VAL A 166 28.56 -27.76 4.60
CA VAL A 166 29.88 -27.25 4.19
C VAL A 166 30.58 -26.71 5.42
N LYS A 167 31.83 -27.12 5.66
CA LYS A 167 32.66 -26.50 6.71
C LYS A 167 33.09 -25.12 6.24
N ALA A 168 32.74 -24.08 6.98
CA ALA A 168 33.27 -22.74 6.79
C ALA A 168 34.75 -22.70 7.20
N SER A 169 35.50 -21.72 6.70
CA SER A 169 36.89 -21.48 7.10
C SER A 169 37.06 -21.24 8.60
N SER A 170 36.00 -20.80 9.28
CA SER A 170 35.91 -20.65 10.74
C SER A 170 35.69 -21.97 11.50
N GLY A 171 35.71 -23.12 10.82
CA GLY A 171 35.46 -24.45 11.40
C GLY A 171 33.99 -24.76 11.66
N ARG A 172 33.09 -23.77 11.56
CA ARG A 172 31.65 -23.96 11.74
C ARG A 172 31.02 -24.62 10.51
N THR A 173 30.17 -25.62 10.74
CA THR A 173 29.38 -26.24 9.67
C THR A 173 28.22 -25.32 9.30
N ARG A 174 28.09 -24.98 8.01
CA ARG A 174 26.97 -24.22 7.46
C ARG A 174 26.20 -25.05 6.45
N VAL A 175 24.90 -24.83 6.38
CA VAL A 175 24.04 -25.42 5.35
C VAL A 175 24.17 -24.57 4.08
N ALA A 176 24.38 -25.22 2.94
CA ALA A 176 24.48 -24.57 1.63
C ALA A 176 23.69 -25.37 0.57
N PRO A 177 23.35 -24.76 -0.58
CA PRO A 177 22.75 -25.50 -1.69
C PRO A 177 23.60 -26.69 -2.13
N LYS A 178 22.94 -27.78 -2.55
CA LYS A 178 23.59 -29.00 -3.04
C LYS A 178 24.63 -28.72 -4.14
N SER A 179 24.32 -27.78 -5.03
CA SER A 179 25.21 -27.32 -6.11
C SER A 179 25.06 -25.83 -6.35
N GLY A 180 26.15 -25.17 -6.76
CA GLY A 180 26.13 -23.78 -7.21
C GLY A 180 25.27 -23.57 -8.47
N ARG A 181 25.16 -24.60 -9.32
CA ARG A 181 24.31 -24.57 -10.53
C ARG A 181 22.83 -24.39 -10.20
N HIS A 182 22.36 -24.94 -9.08
CA HIS A 182 20.96 -24.82 -8.67
C HIS A 182 20.61 -23.39 -8.25
N ARG A 183 21.53 -22.71 -7.56
CA ARG A 183 21.36 -21.28 -7.24
C ARG A 183 21.28 -20.44 -8.51
N GLU A 184 22.13 -20.73 -9.50
CA GLU A 184 22.12 -20.02 -10.76
C GLU A 184 20.85 -20.28 -11.57
N ALA A 185 20.32 -21.51 -11.56
CA ALA A 185 19.03 -21.84 -12.16
C ALA A 185 17.88 -21.00 -11.55
N ILE A 186 17.80 -20.92 -10.22
CA ILE A 186 16.82 -20.06 -9.54
C ILE A 186 17.00 -18.59 -9.91
N ARG A 187 18.24 -18.11 -10.01
CA ARG A 187 18.53 -16.74 -10.44
C ARG A 187 18.03 -16.49 -11.87
N GLN A 188 18.27 -17.41 -12.79
CA GLN A 188 17.83 -17.30 -14.18
C GLN A 188 16.31 -17.32 -14.30
N GLU A 189 15.64 -18.20 -13.56
CA GLU A 189 14.18 -18.22 -13.47
C GLU A 189 13.64 -16.88 -12.94
N PHE A 190 14.27 -16.31 -11.90
CA PHE A 190 13.90 -15.00 -11.36
C PHE A 190 14.05 -13.89 -12.41
N ILE A 191 15.18 -13.84 -13.12
CA ILE A 191 15.42 -12.84 -14.18
C ILE A 191 14.38 -12.99 -15.31
N ALA A 192 14.07 -14.22 -15.72
CA ALA A 192 13.04 -14.47 -16.72
C ALA A 192 11.65 -13.99 -16.24
N GLY A 193 11.29 -14.30 -14.99
CA GLY A 193 10.01 -13.91 -14.41
C GLY A 193 9.89 -12.39 -14.26
N MET A 194 10.98 -11.73 -13.89
CA MET A 194 11.05 -10.28 -13.79
C MET A 194 10.84 -9.59 -15.14
N ARG A 195 11.40 -10.12 -16.23
CA ARG A 195 11.18 -9.57 -17.58
C ARG A 195 9.72 -9.70 -18.00
N VAL A 196 9.15 -10.89 -17.82
CA VAL A 196 7.73 -11.14 -18.11
C VAL A 196 6.83 -10.19 -17.30
N LEU A 197 7.10 -10.05 -16.01
CA LEU A 197 6.38 -9.12 -15.15
C LEU A 197 6.51 -7.69 -15.69
N THR A 198 7.73 -7.22 -15.90
CA THR A 198 8.01 -5.84 -16.35
C THR A 198 7.28 -5.51 -17.64
N ASP A 199 7.30 -6.41 -18.63
CA ASP A 199 6.59 -6.22 -19.89
C ASP A 199 5.07 -6.22 -19.69
N GLN A 200 4.56 -7.11 -18.85
CA GLN A 200 3.13 -7.24 -18.59
C GLN A 200 2.55 -6.02 -17.88
N ILE A 201 3.25 -5.47 -16.88
CA ILE A 201 2.76 -4.32 -16.10
C ILE A 201 3.35 -2.99 -16.56
N ARG A 202 4.13 -2.97 -17.66
CA ARG A 202 4.77 -1.75 -18.19
C ARG A 202 3.78 -0.59 -18.29
N HIS A 203 2.63 -0.86 -18.91
CA HIS A 203 1.56 0.13 -19.11
C HIS A 203 0.92 0.60 -17.80
N MET A 204 0.95 -0.21 -16.74
CA MET A 204 0.39 0.10 -15.42
C MET A 204 1.35 0.88 -14.52
N ILE A 205 2.67 0.67 -14.69
CA ILE A 205 3.71 1.40 -13.95
C ILE A 205 3.86 2.81 -14.51
N THR A 206 3.82 2.96 -15.85
CA THR A 206 3.91 4.28 -16.51
C THR A 206 2.65 5.12 -16.34
N THR A 207 1.51 4.51 -15.98
CA THR A 207 0.22 5.18 -15.77
C THR A 207 -0.05 5.55 -14.32
N GLY A 208 0.93 5.52 -13.40
CA GLY A 208 0.85 6.20 -12.10
C GLY A 208 -0.49 6.12 -11.36
N GLY A 209 -0.77 5.01 -10.68
CA GLY A 209 -1.85 4.91 -9.67
C GLY A 209 -3.28 4.86 -10.23
N THR A 210 -4.17 4.20 -9.48
CA THR A 210 -5.61 4.38 -9.69
C THR A 210 -5.96 5.74 -9.07
N GLU A 211 -6.47 6.64 -9.89
CA GLU A 211 -7.01 7.90 -9.40
C GLU A 211 -8.53 7.86 -9.48
N GLU A 212 -9.16 8.73 -8.70
CA GLU A 212 -10.60 8.86 -8.62
C GLU A 212 -10.97 10.27 -9.05
N VAL A 213 -12.05 10.36 -9.82
CA VAL A 213 -12.74 11.60 -10.15
C VAL A 213 -14.10 11.57 -9.48
N TRP A 214 -14.45 12.62 -8.73
CA TRP A 214 -15.75 12.67 -8.04
C TRP A 214 -16.37 14.05 -8.09
N VAL A 215 -17.67 14.08 -7.82
CA VAL A 215 -18.45 15.30 -7.67
C VAL A 215 -18.47 15.68 -6.19
N ASP A 216 -17.98 16.87 -5.87
CA ASP A 216 -17.89 17.47 -4.54
C ASP A 216 -18.98 18.54 -4.37
N PRO A 217 -20.18 18.16 -3.85
CA PRO A 217 -21.23 19.13 -3.55
C PRO A 217 -20.77 20.09 -2.46
N GLN A 218 -21.07 21.37 -2.65
CA GLN A 218 -20.77 22.45 -1.72
C GLN A 218 -22.04 22.85 -0.94
N ASP A 219 -21.85 23.48 0.21
CA ASP A 219 -22.95 23.90 1.10
C ASP A 219 -23.87 24.96 0.46
N ASP A 220 -23.39 25.68 -0.55
CA ASP A 220 -24.13 26.69 -1.32
C ASP A 220 -25.03 26.08 -2.43
N GLY A 221 -25.08 24.75 -2.53
CA GLY A 221 -25.83 24.02 -3.54
C GLY A 221 -25.10 23.83 -4.87
N THR A 222 -23.91 24.42 -5.04
CA THR A 222 -23.05 24.18 -6.21
C THR A 222 -22.27 22.86 -6.06
N ALA A 223 -21.59 22.43 -7.11
CA ALA A 223 -20.72 21.26 -7.06
C ALA A 223 -19.47 21.44 -7.91
N THR A 224 -18.36 20.81 -7.49
CA THR A 224 -17.11 20.81 -8.26
C THR A 224 -16.69 19.40 -8.62
N ILE A 225 -16.09 19.21 -9.80
CA ILE A 225 -15.46 17.94 -10.16
C ILE A 225 -14.01 17.97 -9.68
N ARG A 226 -13.61 16.97 -8.89
CA ARG A 226 -12.27 16.86 -8.30
C ARG A 226 -11.59 15.56 -8.68
N ARG A 227 -10.26 15.60 -8.66
CA ARG A 227 -9.36 14.48 -8.93
C ARG A 227 -8.42 14.28 -7.74
N SER A 228 -8.26 13.04 -7.28
CA SER A 228 -7.29 12.66 -6.25
C SER A 228 -7.16 11.13 -6.18
N VAL A 229 -6.30 10.64 -5.31
CA VAL A 229 -6.05 9.22 -5.07
C VAL A 229 -7.17 8.57 -4.23
N ALA A 230 -8.01 9.36 -3.57
CA ALA A 230 -9.16 8.87 -2.80
C ALA A 230 -10.28 9.93 -2.70
N ALA A 231 -11.49 9.56 -3.12
CA ALA A 231 -12.69 10.36 -2.96
C ALA A 231 -13.35 10.11 -1.58
N PRO A 232 -13.97 11.13 -0.97
CA PRO A 232 -14.78 10.95 0.23
C PRO A 232 -15.97 9.99 -0.01
N ALA A 233 -16.38 9.25 1.02
CA ALA A 233 -17.51 8.32 0.95
C ALA A 233 -18.85 9.03 0.67
N GLY A 234 -19.80 8.33 0.04
CA GLY A 234 -21.15 8.82 -0.24
C GLY A 234 -21.26 9.84 -1.39
N ARG A 235 -20.23 9.95 -2.24
CA ARG A 235 -20.21 10.87 -3.39
C ARG A 235 -20.20 10.11 -4.70
N TYR A 236 -20.83 10.68 -5.74
CA TYR A 236 -20.70 10.16 -7.10
C TYR A 236 -19.22 10.22 -7.51
N ARG A 237 -18.65 9.06 -7.82
CA ARG A 237 -17.24 8.90 -8.18
C ARG A 237 -17.06 7.86 -9.27
N CYS A 238 -16.06 8.09 -10.11
CA CYS A 238 -15.56 7.14 -11.09
C CYS A 238 -14.04 7.02 -10.98
N TRP A 239 -13.49 5.89 -11.40
CA TRP A 239 -12.05 5.63 -11.33
C TRP A 239 -11.58 4.87 -12.56
N GLY A 240 -10.29 5.00 -12.83
CA GLY A 240 -9.66 4.36 -13.98
C GLY A 240 -8.15 4.53 -13.96
N ASP A 241 -7.53 4.11 -15.05
CA ASP A 241 -6.11 4.37 -15.26
C ASP A 241 -5.89 5.88 -15.42
N ASN A 242 -4.76 6.38 -14.92
CA ASN A 242 -4.46 7.81 -14.91
C ASN A 242 -4.53 8.44 -16.32
N ILE A 243 -4.07 7.74 -17.36
CA ILE A 243 -4.21 8.21 -18.76
C ILE A 243 -5.68 8.38 -19.16
N LEU A 244 -6.57 7.48 -18.74
CA LEU A 244 -8.00 7.61 -19.06
C LEU A 244 -8.61 8.79 -18.30
N ILE A 245 -8.24 8.95 -17.03
CA ILE A 245 -8.68 10.08 -16.21
C ILE A 245 -8.16 11.41 -16.78
N ASP A 246 -6.89 11.50 -17.16
CA ASP A 246 -6.30 12.68 -17.78
C ASP A 246 -7.06 13.08 -19.05
N ARG A 247 -7.42 12.09 -19.90
CA ARG A 247 -8.21 12.33 -21.11
C ARG A 247 -9.62 12.82 -20.78
N VAL A 248 -10.27 12.24 -19.76
CA VAL A 248 -11.61 12.67 -19.31
C VAL A 248 -11.55 14.08 -18.73
N MET A 249 -10.55 14.39 -17.89
CA MET A 249 -10.37 15.71 -17.31
C MET A 249 -10.03 16.77 -18.37
N ALA A 250 -9.17 16.44 -19.34
CA ALA A 250 -8.87 17.33 -20.46
C ALA A 250 -10.13 17.66 -21.28
N ALA A 251 -10.95 16.65 -21.59
CA ALA A 251 -12.21 16.85 -22.30
C ALA A 251 -13.22 17.66 -21.49
N LEU A 252 -13.25 17.48 -20.16
CA LEU A 252 -14.08 18.29 -19.26
C LEU A 252 -13.65 19.75 -19.29
N HIS A 253 -12.35 20.01 -19.19
CA HIS A 253 -11.79 21.37 -19.24
C HIS A 253 -12.02 22.04 -20.60
N GLU A 254 -11.86 21.29 -21.69
CA GLU A 254 -12.14 21.81 -23.05
C GLU A 254 -13.61 22.24 -23.20
N LYS A 255 -14.54 21.47 -22.62
CA LYS A 255 -15.98 21.70 -22.80
C LYS A 255 -16.59 22.69 -21.81
N TYR A 256 -16.12 22.69 -20.56
CA TYR A 256 -16.74 23.43 -19.46
C TYR A 256 -15.79 24.47 -18.83
N GLY A 257 -14.55 24.56 -19.30
CA GLY A 257 -13.54 25.52 -18.84
C GLY A 257 -12.62 24.99 -17.74
N ASP A 258 -11.63 25.80 -17.37
CA ASP A 258 -10.60 25.43 -16.38
C ASP A 258 -11.17 25.22 -14.98
N VAL A 259 -12.26 25.91 -14.65
CA VAL A 259 -12.94 25.78 -13.36
C VAL A 259 -14.15 24.86 -13.54
N LEU A 260 -14.00 23.59 -13.17
CA LEU A 260 -15.06 22.58 -13.23
C LEU A 260 -16.06 22.74 -12.08
N ALA A 261 -16.70 23.91 -12.00
CA ALA A 261 -17.75 24.25 -11.05
C ALA A 261 -19.11 24.32 -11.74
N PHE A 262 -20.11 23.70 -11.13
CA PHE A 262 -21.45 23.53 -11.68
C PHE A 262 -22.51 24.02 -10.69
N LYS A 263 -23.66 24.43 -11.22
CA LYS A 263 -24.76 24.99 -10.43
C LYS A 263 -25.42 23.99 -9.48
N SER A 264 -25.26 22.69 -9.72
CA SER A 264 -25.75 21.62 -8.85
C SER A 264 -24.94 20.34 -9.05
N ALA A 265 -25.04 19.42 -8.07
CA ALA A 265 -24.41 18.11 -8.15
C ALA A 265 -24.92 17.30 -9.35
N ASP A 266 -26.22 17.31 -9.63
CA ASP A 266 -26.81 16.55 -10.74
C ASP A 266 -26.24 16.98 -12.10
N ILE A 267 -26.03 18.28 -12.29
CA ILE A 267 -25.43 18.82 -13.51
C ILE A 267 -23.98 18.38 -13.64
N ALA A 268 -23.21 18.40 -12.55
CA ALA A 268 -21.82 17.92 -12.55
C ALA A 268 -21.73 16.41 -12.85
N ILE A 269 -22.62 15.61 -12.26
CA ILE A 269 -22.70 14.17 -12.49
C ILE A 269 -23.03 13.89 -13.95
N PHE A 270 -24.05 14.55 -14.49
CA PHE A 270 -24.43 14.41 -15.90
C PHE A 270 -23.31 14.83 -16.85
N ALA A 271 -22.61 15.93 -16.56
CA ALA A 271 -21.48 16.39 -17.34
C ALA A 271 -20.33 15.38 -17.35
N LEU A 272 -20.00 14.81 -16.19
CA LEU A 272 -18.97 13.78 -16.03
C LEU A 272 -19.36 12.51 -16.79
N GLN A 273 -20.55 11.95 -16.56
CA GLN A 273 -21.07 10.76 -17.24
C GLN A 273 -21.05 10.91 -18.77
N LYS A 274 -21.45 12.08 -19.26
CA LYS A 274 -21.49 12.35 -20.70
C LYS A 274 -20.11 12.43 -21.33
N ILE A 275 -19.09 12.87 -20.59
CA ILE A 275 -17.71 12.92 -21.12
C ILE A 275 -17.06 11.56 -21.03
N GLU A 276 -17.17 10.89 -19.89
CA GLU A 276 -16.49 9.62 -19.69
C GLU A 276 -17.11 8.48 -20.50
N GLU A 277 -18.41 8.53 -20.82
CA GLU A 277 -19.10 7.60 -21.73
C GLU A 277 -18.89 6.11 -21.35
N GLY A 278 -18.83 5.80 -20.05
CA GLY A 278 -18.59 4.44 -19.55
C GLY A 278 -17.15 3.94 -19.73
N ARG A 279 -16.20 4.82 -20.07
CA ARG A 279 -14.78 4.49 -20.15
C ARG A 279 -14.12 4.35 -18.78
N LEU A 280 -14.66 5.04 -17.77
CA LEU A 280 -14.23 4.88 -16.38
C LEU A 280 -15.17 3.89 -15.67
N ARG A 281 -14.71 3.36 -14.55
CA ARG A 281 -15.48 2.43 -13.73
C ARG A 281 -16.31 3.20 -12.71
N HIS A 282 -17.49 2.68 -12.41
CA HIS A 282 -18.42 3.24 -11.44
C HIS A 282 -18.69 2.25 -10.31
N LEU A 283 -19.07 2.78 -9.15
CA LEU A 283 -19.75 2.00 -8.11
C LEU A 283 -21.23 1.94 -8.51
N GLU A 284 -21.85 0.79 -8.32
CA GLU A 284 -23.30 0.66 -8.53
C GLU A 284 -24.06 1.54 -7.52
N PRO A 285 -25.27 2.03 -7.84
CA PRO A 285 -26.06 2.89 -6.94
C PRO A 285 -26.27 2.30 -5.53
N GLU A 286 -26.34 0.98 -5.43
CA GLU A 286 -26.45 0.25 -4.16
C GLU A 286 -25.17 0.31 -3.32
N GLU A 287 -24.01 0.44 -3.96
CA GLU A 287 -22.68 0.55 -3.32
C GLU A 287 -22.35 2.00 -2.92
N LEU A 288 -23.06 3.00 -3.48
CA LEU A 288 -22.95 4.41 -3.10
C LEU A 288 -23.73 4.74 -1.82
N ALA A 289 -24.70 3.91 -1.44
CA ALA A 289 -25.58 4.09 -0.28
C ALA A 289 -25.07 3.41 1.02
N ALA A 290 -23.99 2.64 0.94
CA ALA A 290 -23.34 1.93 2.05
C ALA A 290 -22.12 2.69 2.59
#